data_AF-A0A353ZGL3-F1
#
_entry.id   AF-A0A353ZGL3-F1
#
_cell.length_a   1.000
_cell.length_b   1.000
_cell.length_c   1.000
_cell.angle_alpha   90.00
_cell.angle_beta   90.00
_cell.angle_gamma   90.00
#
_symmetry.space_group_name_H-M   'P 1'
#
loop_
_entity.id
_entity.type
_entity.pdbx_description
1 polymer ?
#
loop_
_entity_poly.entity_id
_entity_poly.type
_entity_poly.pdbx_seq_one_letter_code
_entity_poly.pdbx_strand_id
1 'polypeptide(L)'
;MKSGLLSVLGSRGFVGSLVVCGLFILMSGCGQKELKLQGTPEEGGKLLTQMLEAWKDGKSLADYAKSSEPPIVVADEDWAAGATLKSFQMGTPMQYGGLWRIPVKVVVAHPDRGERERDFAYGVTLQPKISIIRADDSEF
;
A
#
# COMPACT_ATOMS: atom_id res chain seq x y z
N MET A 1 62.82 -66.13 -21.56
CA MET A 1 61.89 -67.15 -21.05
C MET A 1 60.95 -66.51 -20.04
N LYS A 2 59.67 -66.90 -20.12
CA LYS A 2 58.52 -66.60 -19.22
C LYS A 2 57.81 -65.25 -19.41
N SER A 3 56.91 -65.32 -20.40
CA SER A 3 55.53 -64.86 -20.44
C SER A 3 54.80 -64.68 -19.08
N GLY A 4 53.90 -63.70 -19.03
CA GLY A 4 52.84 -63.55 -18.02
C GLY A 4 52.11 -62.22 -18.21
N LEU A 5 51.16 -62.16 -19.13
CA LEU A 5 49.71 -62.29 -18.94
C LEU A 5 49.02 -60.92 -18.79
N LEU A 6 48.21 -60.60 -19.80
CA LEU A 6 47.27 -59.49 -19.84
C LEU A 6 46.26 -59.59 -18.67
N SER A 7 45.89 -58.44 -18.13
CA SER A 7 44.56 -58.24 -17.57
C SER A 7 44.03 -56.89 -18.03
N VAL A 8 43.09 -56.98 -18.98
CA VAL A 8 42.13 -55.93 -19.31
C VAL A 8 41.15 -55.84 -18.15
N LEU A 9 40.93 -54.66 -17.59
CA LEU A 9 39.65 -54.30 -16.99
C LEU A 9 39.50 -52.77 -17.02
N GLY A 10 38.50 -52.29 -17.75
CA GLY A 10 38.18 -50.87 -17.85
C GLY A 10 37.44 -50.33 -16.64
N SER A 11 37.37 -49.01 -16.54
CA SER A 11 36.40 -48.23 -15.76
C SER A 11 36.50 -46.78 -16.27
N ARG A 12 35.64 -46.35 -17.22
CA ARG A 12 34.36 -45.67 -16.98
C ARG A 12 34.41 -44.67 -15.81
N GLY A 13 34.33 -43.38 -16.14
CA GLY A 13 33.71 -42.37 -15.29
C GLY A 13 34.64 -41.29 -14.76
N PHE A 14 34.92 -40.26 -15.56
CA PHE A 14 35.38 -38.97 -15.05
C PHE A 14 34.55 -37.83 -15.67
N VAL A 15 33.24 -37.88 -15.44
CA VAL A 15 32.30 -36.78 -15.70
C VAL A 15 31.45 -36.65 -14.43
N GLY A 16 31.97 -36.00 -13.40
CA GLY A 16 31.32 -36.03 -12.09
C GLY A 16 31.81 -34.98 -11.11
N SER A 17 32.23 -33.81 -11.58
CA SER A 17 32.72 -32.74 -10.68
C SER A 17 32.35 -31.32 -11.15
N LEU A 18 31.13 -31.14 -11.66
CA LEU A 18 30.60 -29.80 -12.03
C LEU A 18 29.09 -29.64 -11.75
N VAL A 19 28.49 -30.48 -10.91
CA VAL A 19 27.03 -30.42 -10.61
C VAL A 19 26.72 -29.95 -9.17
N VAL A 20 27.73 -29.80 -8.30
CA VAL A 20 27.47 -29.54 -6.86
C VAL A 20 27.35 -28.03 -6.50
N CYS A 21 27.76 -27.09 -7.35
CA CYS A 21 27.68 -25.65 -7.05
C CYS A 21 26.41 -24.93 -7.56
N GLY A 22 25.54 -25.60 -8.33
CA GLY A 22 24.34 -24.96 -8.92
C GLY A 22 23.10 -24.93 -8.01
N LEU A 23 23.10 -25.64 -6.89
CA LEU A 23 21.88 -25.92 -6.11
C LEU A 23 21.69 -25.03 -4.86
N PHE A 24 22.52 -24.00 -4.67
CA PHE A 24 22.44 -23.11 -3.49
C PHE A 24 21.81 -21.72 -3.75
N ILE A 25 21.41 -21.40 -4.99
CA ILE A 25 20.92 -20.05 -5.36
C ILE A 25 19.37 -19.92 -5.28
N LEU A 26 18.64 -21.02 -5.02
CA LEU A 26 17.16 -21.00 -5.04
C LEU A 26 16.48 -20.71 -3.68
N MET A 27 17.24 -20.41 -2.62
CA MET A 27 16.67 -20.17 -1.27
C MET A 27 16.72 -18.72 -0.77
N SER A 28 17.11 -17.75 -1.60
CA SER A 28 16.81 -16.34 -1.31
C SER A 28 15.34 -16.04 -1.67
N GLY A 29 14.42 -16.72 -0.98
CA GLY A 29 12.99 -16.42 -1.06
C GLY A 29 12.74 -15.03 -0.50
N CYS A 30 12.27 -14.12 -1.35
CA CYS A 30 11.65 -12.88 -0.91
C CYS A 30 10.53 -13.23 0.07
N GLY A 31 10.76 -13.04 1.37
CA GLY A 31 9.71 -13.14 2.36
C GLY A 31 8.65 -12.09 2.03
N GLN A 32 7.54 -12.50 1.42
CA GLN A 32 6.37 -11.64 1.27
C GLN A 32 5.86 -11.33 2.67
N LYS A 33 6.23 -10.16 3.18
CA LYS A 33 5.65 -9.61 4.38
C LYS A 33 4.20 -9.30 4.06
N GLU A 34 3.30 -10.17 4.50
CA GLU A 34 1.86 -9.96 4.40
C GLU A 34 1.51 -8.64 5.10
N LEU A 35 0.98 -7.69 4.35
CA LEU A 35 0.51 -6.42 4.88
C LEU A 35 -0.80 -6.68 5.62
N LYS A 36 -0.68 -6.94 6.93
CA LYS A 36 -1.84 -7.05 7.79
C LYS A 36 -2.45 -5.68 7.99
N LEU A 37 -3.77 -5.58 7.80
CA LEU A 37 -4.55 -4.43 8.21
C LEU A 37 -4.35 -4.20 9.71
N GLN A 38 -4.10 -2.96 10.09
CA GLN A 38 -3.90 -2.57 11.49
C GLN A 38 -4.97 -1.57 11.94
N GLY A 39 -5.37 -1.70 13.20
CA GLY A 39 -6.43 -0.90 13.83
C GLY A 39 -7.83 -1.36 13.44
N THR A 40 -8.84 -0.59 13.86
CA THR A 40 -10.26 -0.93 13.65
C THR A 40 -10.93 -0.04 12.59
N PRO A 41 -12.07 -0.46 12.01
CA PRO A 41 -12.85 0.37 11.10
C PRO A 41 -13.19 1.75 11.70
N GLU A 42 -13.50 1.78 12.99
CA GLU A 42 -13.91 2.97 13.73
C GLU A 42 -12.75 3.94 13.91
N GLU A 43 -11.53 3.44 14.15
CA GLU A 43 -10.32 4.26 14.22
C GLU A 43 -10.02 4.92 12.87
N GLY A 44 -10.11 4.14 11.78
CA GLY A 44 -9.95 4.66 10.41
C GLY A 44 -11.00 5.71 10.06
N GLY A 45 -12.27 5.43 10.39
CA GLY A 45 -13.38 6.36 10.17
C GLY A 45 -13.22 7.65 10.98
N LYS A 46 -12.86 7.55 12.27
CA LYS A 46 -12.63 8.72 13.12
C LYS A 46 -11.52 9.61 12.57
N LEU A 47 -10.42 9.00 12.13
CA LEU A 47 -9.29 9.73 11.56
C LEU A 47 -9.70 10.47 10.27
N LEU A 48 -10.44 9.80 9.38
CA LEU A 48 -10.95 10.42 8.16
C LEU A 48 -11.92 11.57 8.46
N THR A 49 -12.84 11.39 9.42
CA THR A 49 -13.75 12.46 9.85
C THR A 49 -12.98 13.70 10.31
N GLN A 50 -11.94 13.53 11.14
CA GLN A 50 -11.11 14.64 11.62
C GLN A 50 -10.41 15.39 10.48
N MET A 51 -9.95 14.64 9.47
CA MET A 51 -9.32 15.20 8.27
C MET A 51 -10.33 16.01 7.44
N LEU A 52 -11.52 15.45 7.19
CA LEU A 52 -12.59 16.12 6.45
C LEU A 52 -13.15 17.34 7.19
N GLU A 53 -13.30 17.28 8.52
CA GLU A 53 -13.68 18.43 9.34
C GLU A 53 -12.65 19.55 9.23
N ALA A 54 -11.35 19.23 9.34
CA ALA A 54 -10.30 20.23 9.18
C ALA A 54 -10.30 20.87 7.79
N TRP A 55 -10.55 20.09 6.73
CA TRP A 55 -10.71 20.64 5.38
C TRP A 55 -11.94 21.55 5.28
N LYS A 56 -13.09 21.13 5.81
CA LYS A 56 -14.32 21.92 5.83
C LYS A 56 -14.16 23.24 6.61
N ASP A 57 -13.37 23.24 7.67
CA ASP A 57 -13.03 24.40 8.48
C ASP A 57 -11.98 25.32 7.82
N GLY A 58 -11.55 25.00 6.59
CA GLY A 58 -10.67 25.84 5.78
C GLY A 58 -9.19 25.66 6.07
N LYS A 59 -8.78 24.63 6.81
CA LYS A 59 -7.37 24.30 7.00
C LYS A 59 -6.75 23.89 5.66
N SER A 60 -5.51 24.28 5.40
CA SER A 60 -4.78 23.80 4.23
C SER A 60 -4.29 22.36 4.44
N LEU A 61 -4.16 21.59 3.36
CA LEU A 61 -3.63 20.22 3.42
C LEU A 61 -2.22 20.20 4.05
N ALA A 62 -1.36 21.15 3.65
CA ALA A 62 0.00 21.26 4.17
C ALA A 62 0.02 21.55 5.67
N ASP A 63 -0.86 22.43 6.15
CA ASP A 63 -0.93 22.74 7.59
C ASP A 63 -1.52 21.58 8.38
N TYR A 64 -2.53 20.90 7.85
CA TYR A 64 -3.08 19.69 8.48
C TYR A 64 -2.01 18.61 8.63
N ALA A 65 -1.31 18.26 7.55
CA ALA A 65 -0.26 17.24 7.58
C ALA A 65 0.89 17.60 8.54
N LYS A 66 1.32 18.87 8.60
CA LYS A 66 2.40 19.32 9.48
C LYS A 66 2.02 19.38 10.96
N SER A 67 0.77 19.71 11.27
CA SER A 67 0.31 19.87 12.67
C SER A 67 -0.22 18.58 13.29
N SER A 68 -0.23 17.48 12.54
CA SER A 68 -0.68 16.19 13.05
C SER A 68 0.47 15.45 13.74
N GLU A 69 0.20 14.94 14.94
CA GLU A 69 1.10 14.09 15.71
C GLU A 69 0.42 12.74 15.99
N PRO A 70 0.96 11.61 15.47
CA PRO A 70 2.15 11.49 14.63
C PRO A 70 1.94 12.07 13.22
N PRO A 71 3.02 12.31 12.45
CA PRO A 71 2.91 12.83 11.09
C PRO A 71 1.99 11.96 10.22
N ILE A 72 1.02 12.60 9.56
CA ILE A 72 0.07 11.95 8.66
C ILE A 72 0.42 12.31 7.22
N VAL A 73 0.49 11.29 6.36
CA VAL A 73 0.59 11.49 4.91
C VAL A 73 -0.82 11.69 4.35
N VAL A 74 -1.09 12.85 3.77
CA VAL A 74 -2.40 13.16 3.17
C VAL A 74 -2.24 13.46 1.69
N ALA A 75 -3.09 12.87 0.85
CA ALA A 75 -3.16 13.17 -0.58
C ALA A 75 -4.63 13.25 -1.01
N ASP A 76 -5.06 14.46 -1.37
CA ASP A 76 -6.34 14.76 -2.02
C ASP A 76 -6.11 15.89 -3.01
N GLU A 77 -6.44 15.67 -4.28
CA GLU A 77 -6.15 16.62 -5.35
C GLU A 77 -7.06 17.85 -5.34
N ASP A 78 -8.30 17.75 -4.86
CA ASP A 78 -9.21 18.90 -4.78
C ASP A 78 -8.79 19.80 -3.60
N TRP A 79 -8.43 19.22 -2.46
CA TRP A 79 -7.90 19.99 -1.32
C TRP A 79 -6.54 20.61 -1.63
N ALA A 80 -5.64 19.88 -2.29
CA ALA A 80 -4.35 20.41 -2.74
C ALA A 80 -4.50 21.56 -3.76
N ALA A 81 -5.55 21.52 -4.58
CA ALA A 81 -5.90 22.59 -5.51
C ALA A 81 -6.61 23.79 -4.86
N GLY A 82 -6.83 23.76 -3.54
CA GLY A 82 -7.47 24.85 -2.80
C GLY A 82 -8.99 24.86 -2.86
N ALA A 83 -9.63 23.75 -3.23
CA ALA A 83 -11.07 23.62 -3.09
C ALA A 83 -11.48 23.68 -1.61
N THR A 84 -12.70 24.17 -1.36
CA THR A 84 -13.31 24.16 -0.01
C THR A 84 -14.32 23.02 0.07
N LEU A 85 -14.21 22.20 1.11
CA LEU A 85 -15.23 21.21 1.42
C LEU A 85 -16.46 21.88 2.06
N LYS A 86 -17.64 21.66 1.49
CA LYS A 86 -18.90 22.23 2.00
C LYS A 86 -19.65 21.23 2.88
N SER A 87 -19.72 19.99 2.44
CA SER A 87 -20.33 18.89 3.18
C SER A 87 -19.68 17.57 2.82
N PHE A 88 -19.81 16.59 3.71
CA PHE A 88 -19.41 15.22 3.46
C PHE A 88 -20.38 14.25 4.12
N GLN A 89 -20.47 13.05 3.58
CA GLN A 89 -21.15 11.89 4.16
C GLN A 89 -20.22 10.69 4.04
N MET A 90 -20.01 9.98 5.14
CA MET A 90 -19.20 8.76 5.12
C MET A 90 -20.07 7.53 4.87
N GLY A 91 -19.56 6.62 4.05
CA GLY A 91 -20.07 5.26 3.93
C GLY A 91 -19.45 4.32 4.96
N THR A 92 -19.73 3.02 4.80
CA THR A 92 -19.20 1.96 5.66
C THR A 92 -17.74 1.66 5.31
N PRO A 93 -16.80 1.71 6.26
CA PRO A 93 -15.43 1.27 6.03
C PRO A 93 -15.34 -0.20 5.66
N MET A 94 -14.44 -0.54 4.75
CA MET A 94 -14.16 -1.92 4.34
C MET A 94 -12.66 -2.18 4.23
N GLN A 95 -12.24 -3.43 4.47
CA GLN A 95 -10.85 -3.83 4.31
C GLN A 95 -10.50 -3.97 2.82
N TYR A 96 -9.40 -3.35 2.40
CA TYR A 96 -8.90 -3.45 1.03
C TYR A 96 -7.37 -3.39 1.04
N GLY A 97 -6.68 -4.43 0.56
CA GLY A 97 -5.22 -4.38 0.36
C GLY A 97 -4.37 -3.97 1.57
N GLY A 98 -4.82 -4.25 2.80
CA GLY A 98 -4.12 -3.88 4.04
C GLY A 98 -4.40 -2.45 4.55
N LEU A 99 -5.37 -1.76 3.97
CA LEU A 99 -5.89 -0.46 4.43
C LEU A 99 -7.42 -0.49 4.64
N TRP A 100 -7.94 0.53 5.30
CA TRP A 100 -9.37 0.79 5.36
C TRP A 100 -9.78 1.65 4.17
N ARG A 101 -10.63 1.13 3.30
CA ARG A 101 -11.24 1.88 2.22
C ARG A 101 -12.59 2.41 2.71
N ILE A 102 -12.76 3.73 2.71
CA ILE A 102 -13.92 4.41 3.28
C ILE A 102 -14.57 5.26 2.20
N PRO A 103 -15.73 4.84 1.64
CA PRO A 103 -16.46 5.64 0.67
C PRO A 103 -16.91 6.96 1.30
N VAL A 104 -16.88 8.03 0.50
CA VAL A 104 -17.35 9.35 0.88
C VAL A 104 -18.13 9.97 -0.27
N LYS A 105 -19.17 10.70 0.10
CA LYS A 105 -19.82 11.67 -0.78
C LYS A 105 -19.46 13.05 -0.29
N VAL A 106 -18.95 13.90 -1.16
CA VAL A 106 -18.52 15.25 -0.79
C VAL A 106 -19.13 16.29 -1.72
N VAL A 107 -19.43 17.46 -1.17
CA VAL A 107 -19.70 18.66 -1.97
C VAL A 107 -18.50 19.58 -1.81
N VAL A 108 -17.82 19.85 -2.91
CA VAL A 108 -16.62 20.71 -2.95
C VAL A 108 -16.88 21.93 -3.80
N ALA A 109 -16.38 23.09 -3.36
CA ALA A 109 -16.41 24.33 -4.10
C ALA A 109 -15.00 24.68 -4.56
N HIS A 110 -14.79 24.73 -5.87
CA HIS A 110 -13.53 25.16 -6.47
C HIS A 110 -13.66 26.62 -6.93
N PRO A 111 -12.64 27.48 -6.74
CA PRO A 111 -12.69 28.88 -7.19
C PRO A 111 -13.02 29.01 -8.68
N ASP A 112 -12.41 28.17 -9.53
CA ASP A 112 -12.59 28.25 -10.99
C ASP A 112 -13.74 27.41 -11.56
N ARG A 113 -14.25 26.43 -10.79
CA ARG A 113 -15.13 25.37 -11.31
C ARG A 113 -16.50 25.30 -10.65
N GLY A 114 -16.75 26.15 -9.66
CA GLY A 114 -17.99 26.18 -8.88
C GLY A 114 -18.12 24.99 -7.94
N GLU A 115 -19.35 24.77 -7.46
CA GLU A 115 -19.70 23.66 -6.56
C GLU A 115 -19.98 22.38 -7.35
N ARG A 116 -19.50 21.24 -6.84
CA ARG A 116 -19.72 19.92 -7.43
C ARG A 116 -19.85 18.87 -6.33
N GLU A 117 -20.76 17.93 -6.57
CA GLU A 117 -20.86 16.69 -5.79
C GLU A 117 -19.93 15.63 -6.40
N ARG A 118 -19.27 14.87 -5.53
CA ARG A 118 -18.25 13.87 -5.89
C ARG A 118 -18.40 12.67 -4.98
N ASP A 119 -18.34 11.48 -5.56
CA ASP A 119 -18.37 10.21 -4.85
C ASP A 119 -17.05 9.47 -5.14
N PHE A 120 -16.31 9.13 -4.08
CA PHE A 120 -15.04 8.40 -4.16
C PHE A 120 -14.74 7.71 -2.81
N ALA A 121 -13.58 7.08 -2.63
CA ALA A 121 -13.16 6.61 -1.31
C ALA A 121 -11.83 7.20 -0.86
N TYR A 122 -11.55 7.09 0.42
CA TYR A 122 -10.21 7.23 0.97
C TYR A 122 -9.64 5.88 1.39
N GLY A 123 -8.38 5.65 1.06
CA GLY A 123 -7.56 4.63 1.68
C GLY A 123 -6.89 5.16 2.94
N VAL A 124 -7.19 4.54 4.08
CA VAL A 124 -6.68 4.93 5.40
C VAL A 124 -5.80 3.83 5.96
N THR A 125 -4.54 4.16 6.26
CA THR A 125 -3.62 3.29 7.00
C THR A 125 -3.33 3.89 8.37
N LEU A 126 -3.29 3.04 9.40
CA LEU A 126 -3.03 3.46 10.78
C LEU A 126 -1.61 3.11 11.23
N GLN A 127 -0.95 2.13 10.58
CA GLN A 127 0.41 1.69 10.87
C GLN A 127 1.10 1.09 9.64
N PRO A 128 2.45 1.05 9.59
CA PRO A 128 3.38 1.69 10.53
C PRO A 128 3.50 3.21 10.35
N LYS A 129 2.93 3.75 9.27
CA LYS A 129 2.80 5.18 9.02
C LYS A 129 1.32 5.48 8.81
N ILE A 130 0.85 6.60 9.34
CA ILE A 130 -0.54 7.00 9.13
C ILE A 130 -0.66 7.67 7.76
N SER A 131 -1.62 7.24 6.94
CA SER A 131 -1.92 7.88 5.67
C SER A 131 -3.41 7.96 5.39
N ILE A 132 -3.83 9.01 4.70
CA ILE A 132 -5.18 9.20 4.17
C ILE A 132 -5.01 9.63 2.71
N ILE A 133 -5.33 8.74 1.78
CA ILE A 133 -5.08 8.95 0.35
C ILE A 133 -6.38 8.74 -0.40
N ARG A 134 -6.78 9.70 -1.24
CA ARG A 134 -7.95 9.57 -2.09
C ARG A 134 -7.78 8.45 -3.12
N ALA A 135 -8.87 7.74 -3.37
CA ALA A 135 -8.99 6.64 -4.31
C ALA A 135 -10.26 6.83 -5.15
N ASP A 136 -10.07 7.27 -6.41
CA ASP A 136 -11.15 7.60 -7.36
C ASP A 136 -11.70 6.39 -8.15
N ASP A 137 -11.27 5.17 -7.81
CA ASP A 137 -11.81 3.96 -8.39
C ASP A 137 -13.25 3.74 -7.90
N SER A 138 -14.16 3.57 -8.86
CA SER A 138 -15.62 3.50 -8.66
C SER A 138 -16.12 2.16 -8.14
N GLU A 139 -15.24 1.24 -7.76
CA GLU A 139 -15.62 -0.08 -7.26
C GLU A 139 -15.65 -0.04 -5.72
N PHE A 140 -16.87 0.02 -5.17
CA PHE A 140 -17.17 -0.08 -3.74
C PHE A 140 -18.20 -1.18 -3.50
#